data_AF-A0A090ZHT5-F1
#
_entry.id   AF-A0A090ZHT5-F1
#
_cell.length_a   1.000
_cell.length_b   1.000
_cell.length_c   1.000
_cell.angle_alpha   90.00
_cell.angle_beta   90.00
_cell.angle_gamma   90.00
#
_symmetry.space_group_name_H-M   'P 1'
#
loop_
_entity.id
_entity.type
_entity.pdbx_description
1 polymer ?
#
loop_
_entity_poly.entity_id
_entity_poly.type
_entity_poly.pdbx_seq_one_letter_code
_entity_poly.pdbx_strand_id
1 'polypeptide(L)'
;MPSHISTCHHKKSTITTGPFLVPLNAAVGQPNNRLVIIIKNPTNIPLKADVVIEYCPAQQLSPEDVPLPFITTENEKPFLEGLGLTVIPPISCTRLEFDISSVVNGILHVKSTGDYLVGERPLRGKLEIEVVGGSGLSNPTNPGLIVADPSMVFHYVDFVV
;
A
#
# COMPACT_ATOMS: atom_id res chain seq x y z
N MET A 1 22.67 34.46 -27.27
CA MET A 1 23.00 34.01 -25.91
C MET A 1 22.04 32.89 -25.53
N PRO A 2 22.51 31.75 -24.98
CA PRO A 2 21.74 30.53 -24.91
C PRO A 2 20.65 30.61 -23.83
N SER A 3 19.46 30.11 -24.16
CA SER A 3 18.36 29.91 -23.22
C SER A 3 18.74 28.84 -22.20
N HIS A 4 18.92 29.21 -20.93
CA HIS A 4 18.98 28.26 -19.83
C HIS A 4 17.60 27.61 -19.66
N ILE A 5 17.43 26.43 -20.26
CA ILE A 5 16.37 25.51 -19.89
C ILE A 5 16.74 24.98 -18.51
N SER A 6 16.16 25.58 -17.47
CA SER A 6 16.18 25.02 -16.12
C SER A 6 15.47 23.66 -16.19
N THR A 7 16.23 22.57 -16.28
CA THR A 7 15.72 21.23 -16.03
C THR A 7 15.40 21.14 -14.54
N CYS A 8 14.18 21.55 -14.17
CA CYS A 8 13.60 21.20 -12.88
C CYS A 8 13.50 19.68 -12.82
N HIS A 9 14.54 19.04 -12.29
CA HIS A 9 14.47 17.66 -11.85
C HIS A 9 13.45 17.62 -10.71
N HIS A 10 12.19 17.30 -11.02
CA HIS A 10 11.20 17.01 -10.01
C HIS A 10 11.73 15.82 -9.19
N LYS A 11 12.16 16.09 -7.95
CA LYS A 11 12.65 15.10 -7.02
C LYS A 11 11.52 14.10 -6.76
N LYS A 12 11.74 12.82 -7.10
CA LYS A 12 10.82 11.76 -6.71
C LYS A 12 10.97 11.52 -5.21
N SER A 13 9.85 11.32 -4.54
CA SER A 13 9.80 10.98 -3.12
C SER A 13 9.14 9.62 -2.95
N THR A 14 9.62 8.84 -2.01
CA THR A 14 9.07 7.54 -1.64
C THR A 14 8.44 7.65 -0.25
N ILE A 15 7.27 7.08 -0.07
CA ILE A 15 6.59 6.96 1.23
C ILE A 15 6.15 5.51 1.43
N THR A 16 6.10 5.05 2.69
CA THR A 16 5.70 3.67 3.01
C THR A 16 4.87 3.55 4.29
N THR A 17 4.00 2.55 4.35
CA THR A 17 3.20 2.19 5.55
C THR A 17 4.04 1.63 6.70
N GLY A 18 5.32 1.27 6.44
CA GLY A 18 6.03 0.32 7.29
C GLY A 18 5.47 -1.11 7.15
N PRO A 19 6.12 -2.11 7.78
CA PRO A 19 5.67 -3.50 7.73
C PRO A 19 4.43 -3.71 8.62
N PHE A 20 3.48 -4.49 8.13
CA PHE A 20 2.29 -4.89 8.86
C PHE A 20 1.94 -6.35 8.61
N LEU A 21 1.50 -7.04 9.66
CA LEU A 21 1.04 -8.42 9.57
C LEU A 21 -0.34 -8.47 8.92
N VAL A 22 -0.55 -9.40 7.99
CA VAL A 22 -1.86 -9.70 7.43
C VAL A 22 -2.43 -10.89 8.19
N PRO A 23 -3.42 -10.74 9.08
CA PRO A 23 -4.01 -11.88 9.78
C PRO A 23 -4.71 -12.82 8.79
N LEU A 24 -4.76 -14.11 9.09
CA LEU A 24 -5.50 -15.09 8.28
C LEU A 24 -6.97 -14.67 8.06
N ASN A 25 -7.62 -14.23 9.14
CA ASN A 25 -9.01 -13.80 9.14
C ASN A 25 -9.14 -12.41 9.76
N ALA A 26 -10.05 -11.61 9.21
CA ALA A 26 -10.49 -10.36 9.80
C ALA A 26 -11.16 -10.60 11.17
N ALA A 27 -11.31 -9.54 11.95
CA ALA A 27 -11.92 -9.57 13.30
C ALA A 27 -13.31 -10.26 13.39
N VAL A 28 -14.01 -10.42 12.27
CA VAL A 28 -15.32 -11.08 12.18
C VAL A 28 -15.28 -12.51 11.62
N GLY A 29 -14.09 -13.12 11.51
CA GLY A 29 -13.91 -14.48 10.99
C GLY A 29 -14.03 -14.61 9.47
N GLN A 30 -14.05 -13.49 8.74
CA GLN A 30 -14.03 -13.45 7.28
C GLN A 30 -12.57 -13.46 6.77
N PRO A 31 -12.30 -13.97 5.57
CA PRO A 31 -10.93 -13.99 5.04
C PRO A 31 -10.39 -12.57 4.82
N ASN A 32 -9.10 -12.35 5.09
CA ASN A 32 -8.39 -11.14 4.67
C ASN A 32 -7.83 -11.32 3.26
N ASN A 33 -8.70 -11.24 2.27
CA ASN A 33 -8.35 -11.53 0.87
C ASN A 33 -8.21 -10.28 -0.01
N ARG A 34 -8.47 -9.07 0.50
CA ARG A 34 -8.40 -7.86 -0.31
C ARG A 34 -7.65 -6.73 0.38
N LEU A 35 -6.73 -6.12 -0.36
CA LEU A 35 -6.05 -4.88 0.01
C LEU A 35 -6.55 -3.75 -0.91
N VAL A 36 -6.96 -2.64 -0.31
CA VAL A 36 -7.42 -1.43 -1.00
C VAL A 36 -6.43 -0.31 -0.71
N ILE A 37 -5.84 0.25 -1.75
CA ILE A 37 -4.97 1.43 -1.68
C ILE A 37 -5.72 2.60 -2.31
N ILE A 38 -6.02 3.61 -1.51
CA ILE A 38 -6.71 4.83 -1.94
C ILE A 38 -5.64 5.91 -2.08
N ILE A 39 -5.65 6.59 -3.22
CA ILE A 39 -4.72 7.67 -3.51
C ILE A 39 -5.51 8.89 -3.95
N LYS A 40 -5.40 9.99 -3.20
CA LYS A 40 -6.06 11.25 -3.52
C LYS A 40 -5.06 12.26 -4.04
N ASN A 41 -5.40 12.86 -5.18
CA ASN A 41 -4.71 14.00 -5.75
C ASN A 41 -5.56 15.27 -5.52
N PRO A 42 -5.24 16.07 -4.49
CA PRO A 42 -5.93 17.33 -4.21
C PRO A 42 -5.43 18.51 -5.06
N THR A 43 -4.53 18.29 -6.03
CA THR A 43 -3.97 19.37 -6.86
C THR A 43 -4.71 19.55 -8.18
N ASN A 44 -4.41 20.66 -8.86
CA ASN A 44 -4.88 20.96 -10.22
C ASN A 44 -3.99 20.37 -11.32
N ILE A 45 -2.98 19.57 -10.97
CA ILE A 45 -2.07 18.93 -11.93
C ILE A 45 -2.11 17.40 -11.78
N PRO A 46 -1.90 16.62 -12.84
CA PRO A 46 -1.77 15.18 -12.72
C PRO A 46 -0.55 14.82 -11.87
N LEU A 47 -0.68 13.79 -11.03
CA LEU A 47 0.43 13.22 -10.26
C LEU A 47 0.81 11.86 -10.83
N LYS A 48 2.09 11.51 -10.72
CA LYS A 48 2.61 10.22 -11.15
C LYS A 48 2.99 9.42 -9.91
N ALA A 49 2.26 8.33 -9.68
CA ALA A 49 2.50 7.43 -8.55
C ALA A 49 2.83 6.04 -9.07
N ASP A 50 3.95 5.50 -8.62
CA ASP A 50 4.26 4.09 -8.71
C ASP A 50 3.96 3.46 -7.35
N VAL A 51 3.22 2.35 -7.33
CA VAL A 51 2.82 1.65 -6.11
C VAL A 51 3.34 0.23 -6.17
N VAL A 52 4.13 -0.11 -5.17
CA VAL A 52 4.75 -1.42 -5.00
C VAL A 52 4.28 -2.01 -3.68
N ILE A 53 3.86 -3.27 -3.71
CA ILE A 53 3.56 -4.06 -2.53
C ILE A 53 4.68 -5.09 -2.43
N GLU A 54 5.34 -5.14 -1.28
CA GLU A 54 6.32 -6.17 -0.99
C GLU A 54 5.81 -7.03 0.16
N TYR A 55 6.22 -8.29 0.18
CA TYR A 55 5.76 -9.26 1.16
C TYR A 55 6.87 -10.18 1.65
N CYS A 56 6.80 -10.53 2.92
CA CYS A 56 7.51 -11.66 3.51
C CYS A 56 6.48 -12.78 3.74
N PRO A 57 6.60 -13.94 3.07
CA PRO A 57 5.64 -15.02 3.22
C PRO A 57 5.58 -15.53 4.66
N ALA A 58 4.41 -15.97 5.10
CA ALA A 58 4.31 -16.80 6.29
C ALA A 58 5.05 -18.11 6.03
N GLN A 59 5.88 -18.56 6.97
CA GLN A 59 6.29 -19.96 6.95
C GLN A 59 5.07 -20.81 7.27
N GLN A 60 4.87 -21.90 6.52
CA GLN A 60 3.99 -22.98 6.96
C GLN A 60 4.60 -23.59 8.21
N LEU A 61 4.24 -23.05 9.38
CA LEU A 61 4.53 -23.68 10.65
C LEU A 61 3.55 -24.84 10.83
N SER A 62 3.94 -26.01 10.34
CA SER A 62 3.53 -27.29 10.90
C SER A 62 4.70 -27.78 11.77
N PRO A 63 4.56 -27.96 13.09
CA PRO A 63 3.42 -28.62 13.76
C PRO A 63 2.89 -27.86 15.00
N GLU A 64 1.90 -28.46 15.67
CA GLU A 64 1.22 -28.01 16.91
C GLU A 64 2.14 -27.66 18.10
N ASP A 65 3.46 -27.87 17.98
CA ASP A 65 4.43 -27.85 19.07
C ASP A 65 5.54 -26.80 18.92
N VAL A 66 5.32 -25.67 18.23
CA VAL A 66 6.30 -24.57 18.23
C VAL A 66 6.10 -23.71 19.49
N PRO A 67 6.94 -23.82 20.53
CA PRO A 67 6.81 -23.00 21.72
C PRO A 67 7.16 -21.54 21.40
N LEU A 68 6.50 -20.62 22.10
CA LEU A 68 6.87 -19.20 22.06
C LEU A 68 8.08 -18.96 22.98
N PRO A 69 9.05 -18.10 22.59
CA PRO A 69 9.08 -17.35 21.34
C PRO A 69 9.62 -18.19 20.17
N PHE A 70 9.10 -17.95 18.96
CA PHE A 70 9.71 -18.40 17.72
C PHE A 70 10.16 -17.20 16.90
N ILE A 71 11.24 -17.36 16.14
CA ILE A 71 11.82 -16.33 15.28
C ILE A 71 11.91 -16.91 13.87
N THR A 72 11.27 -16.27 12.91
CA THR A 72 11.39 -16.58 11.49
C THR A 72 12.07 -15.42 10.77
N THR A 73 12.84 -15.73 9.74
CA THR A 73 13.49 -14.73 8.89
C THR A 73 13.26 -15.14 7.45
N GLU A 74 12.60 -14.26 6.70
CA GLU A 74 12.25 -14.49 5.31
C GLU A 74 12.76 -13.32 4.47
N ASN A 75 13.09 -13.61 3.22
CA ASN A 75 13.46 -12.58 2.27
C ASN A 75 12.20 -11.92 1.73
N GLU A 76 12.21 -10.59 1.71
CA GLU A 76 11.18 -9.76 1.10
C GLU A 76 11.11 -10.02 -0.41
N LYS A 77 9.90 -10.12 -0.94
CA LYS A 77 9.62 -10.38 -2.36
C LYS A 77 8.57 -9.38 -2.87
N PRO A 78 8.63 -8.97 -4.14
CA PRO A 78 7.55 -8.19 -4.73
C PRO A 78 6.28 -9.05 -4.79
N PHE A 79 5.16 -8.53 -4.29
CA PHE A 79 3.85 -9.19 -4.38
C PHE A 79 3.33 -9.21 -5.81
N LEU A 80 3.56 -8.10 -6.52
CA LEU A 80 3.35 -7.94 -7.95
C LEU A 80 4.59 -7.25 -8.51
N GLU A 81 5.00 -7.65 -9.72
CA GLU A 81 5.84 -6.76 -10.52
C GLU A 81 5.02 -5.48 -10.71
N GLY A 82 5.50 -4.37 -10.13
CA GLY A 82 4.71 -3.19 -9.81
C GLY A 82 3.71 -2.79 -10.90
N LEU A 83 2.57 -2.21 -10.48
CA LEU A 83 1.50 -1.76 -11.39
C LEU A 83 1.98 -0.83 -12.51
N GLY A 84 3.21 -0.34 -12.39
CA GLY A 84 3.77 0.67 -13.24
C GLY A 84 3.28 2.03 -12.83
N LEU A 85 3.79 3.01 -13.56
CA LEU A 85 3.53 4.40 -13.26
C LEU A 85 2.06 4.75 -13.54
N THR A 86 1.28 4.92 -12.47
CA THR A 86 -0.13 5.29 -12.52
C THR A 86 -0.25 6.81 -12.54
N VAL A 87 -1.02 7.33 -13.51
CA VAL A 87 -1.33 8.76 -13.60
C VAL A 87 -2.62 9.04 -12.85
N ILE A 88 -2.54 9.87 -11.81
CA ILE A 88 -3.66 10.22 -10.95
C ILE A 88 -4.19 11.60 -11.38
N PRO A 89 -5.43 11.68 -11.91
CA PRO A 89 -5.99 12.94 -12.38
C PRO A 89 -6.03 14.03 -11.31
N PRO A 90 -6.02 15.32 -11.70
CA PRO A 90 -6.28 16.42 -10.78
C PRO A 90 -7.61 16.25 -10.04
N ILE A 91 -7.67 16.73 -8.79
CA ILE A 91 -8.90 16.77 -7.97
C ILE A 91 -9.66 15.43 -8.00
N SER A 92 -8.94 14.33 -7.76
CA SER A 92 -9.50 12.98 -7.89
C SER A 92 -9.02 12.03 -6.80
N CYS A 93 -9.76 10.92 -6.65
CA CYS A 93 -9.38 9.78 -5.84
C CYS A 93 -9.25 8.55 -6.75
N THR A 94 -8.09 7.93 -6.75
CA THR A 94 -7.81 6.66 -7.40
C THR A 94 -7.85 5.56 -6.35
N ARG A 95 -8.55 4.46 -6.66
CA ARG A 95 -8.61 3.28 -5.79
C ARG A 95 -7.98 2.10 -6.54
N LEU A 96 -7.01 1.48 -5.92
CA LEU A 96 -6.34 0.27 -6.38
C LEU A 96 -6.76 -0.88 -5.45
N GLU A 97 -7.20 -1.99 -6.00
CA GLU A 97 -7.63 -3.16 -5.21
C GLU A 97 -6.85 -4.39 -5.65
N PHE A 98 -6.34 -5.14 -4.68
CA PHE A 98 -5.50 -6.30 -4.89
C PHE A 98 -6.07 -7.50 -4.14
N ASP A 99 -6.11 -8.65 -4.80
CA ASP A 99 -6.36 -9.93 -4.14
C ASP A 99 -5.08 -10.34 -3.41
N ILE A 100 -5.15 -10.50 -2.09
CA ILE A 100 -4.02 -10.88 -1.22
C ILE A 100 -4.21 -12.27 -0.59
N SER A 101 -5.13 -13.08 -1.12
CA SER A 101 -5.47 -14.41 -0.58
C SER A 101 -4.25 -15.33 -0.42
N SER A 102 -3.22 -15.15 -1.24
CA SER A 102 -2.01 -15.98 -1.25
C SER A 102 -0.94 -15.54 -0.25
N VAL A 103 -1.09 -14.38 0.40
CA VAL A 103 -0.08 -13.79 1.30
C VAL A 103 -0.60 -13.52 2.72
N VAL A 104 -1.75 -14.10 3.06
CA VAL A 104 -2.28 -14.12 4.43
C VAL A 104 -1.30 -14.77 5.41
N ASN A 105 -1.35 -14.34 6.68
CA ASN A 105 -0.35 -14.58 7.72
C ASN A 105 1.08 -14.08 7.40
N GLY A 106 1.29 -13.48 6.23
CA GLY A 106 2.54 -12.84 5.86
C GLY A 106 2.65 -11.42 6.41
N ILE A 107 3.82 -10.83 6.24
CA ILE A 107 4.06 -9.41 6.50
C ILE A 107 4.04 -8.70 5.16
N LEU A 108 3.24 -7.66 5.04
CA LEU A 108 3.22 -6.77 3.88
C LEU A 108 3.81 -5.42 4.24
N HIS A 109 4.29 -4.71 3.23
CA HIS A 109 4.36 -3.27 3.29
C HIS A 109 3.92 -2.68 1.95
N VAL A 110 3.46 -1.43 1.97
CA VAL A 110 3.16 -0.68 0.75
C VAL A 110 4.20 0.43 0.60
N LYS A 111 4.79 0.52 -0.58
CA LYS A 111 5.68 1.60 -1.01
C LYS A 111 5.02 2.37 -2.14
N SER A 112 5.08 3.70 -2.07
CA SER A 112 4.68 4.53 -3.18
C SER A 112 5.76 5.54 -3.52
N THR A 113 6.15 5.59 -4.79
CA THR A 113 7.18 6.51 -5.30
C THR A 113 6.60 7.37 -6.39
N GLY A 114 6.79 8.69 -6.30
CA GLY A 114 6.24 9.60 -7.30
C GLY A 114 6.78 11.00 -7.17
N ASP A 115 6.22 11.92 -7.95
CA ASP A 115 6.57 13.35 -7.95
C ASP A 115 5.96 14.12 -6.78
N TYR A 116 5.96 13.49 -5.60
CA TYR A 116 5.35 14.04 -4.40
C TYR A 116 6.21 15.15 -3.83
N LEU A 117 5.55 16.24 -3.48
CA LEU A 117 6.16 17.22 -2.60
C LEU A 117 6.04 16.65 -1.17
N VAL A 118 7.12 16.28 -0.49
CA VAL A 118 7.08 15.91 0.94
C VAL A 118 7.55 17.12 1.77
N GLY A 119 6.96 17.39 2.94
CA GLY A 119 7.29 18.55 3.78
C GLY A 119 6.86 18.34 5.22
N GLU A 120 7.30 19.21 6.15
CA GLU A 120 7.19 19.00 7.61
C GLU A 120 5.75 18.89 8.16
N ARG A 121 4.72 19.30 7.40
CA ARG A 121 3.30 19.10 7.74
C ARG A 121 2.46 18.86 6.49
N PRO A 122 1.38 18.05 6.57
CA PRO A 122 0.57 17.68 5.42
C PRO A 122 -0.45 18.77 5.09
N LEU A 123 -0.02 19.93 4.61
CA LEU A 123 -0.92 20.98 4.12
C LEU A 123 -0.28 21.74 2.95
N ARG A 124 -0.41 21.18 1.74
CA ARG A 124 -0.24 21.89 0.44
C ARG A 124 -0.58 21.02 -0.78
N GLY A 125 -1.59 20.16 -0.66
CA GLY A 125 -2.06 19.36 -1.78
C GLY A 125 -1.11 18.23 -2.19
N LYS A 126 -0.63 17.47 -1.22
CA LYS A 126 0.33 16.37 -1.43
C LYS A 126 -0.43 15.06 -1.36
N LEU A 127 -0.07 14.10 -2.20
CA LEU A 127 -0.74 12.81 -2.37
C LEU A 127 -1.16 12.20 -1.02
N GLU A 128 -2.46 12.02 -0.78
CA GLU A 128 -2.93 11.31 0.42
C GLU A 128 -3.05 9.84 0.04
N ILE A 129 -2.32 8.96 0.72
CA ILE A 129 -2.43 7.50 0.55
C ILE A 129 -3.06 6.91 1.80
N GLU A 130 -4.07 6.08 1.61
CA GLU A 130 -4.68 5.28 2.65
C GLU A 130 -4.67 3.81 2.22
N VAL A 131 -4.34 2.91 3.14
CA VAL A 131 -4.34 1.47 2.90
C VAL A 131 -5.35 0.83 3.84
N VAL A 132 -6.22 0.00 3.30
CA VAL A 132 -7.26 -0.72 4.04
C VAL A 132 -7.28 -2.18 3.59
N GLY A 133 -7.12 -3.11 4.52
CA GLY A 133 -7.28 -4.54 4.28
C GLY A 133 -8.60 -5.10 4.78
N GLY A 134 -9.03 -6.24 4.24
CA GLY A 134 -10.20 -6.94 4.75
C GLY A 134 -10.72 -8.03 3.82
N SER A 135 -12.00 -8.36 3.98
CA SER A 135 -12.72 -9.28 3.10
C SER A 135 -13.33 -8.50 1.94
N GLY A 136 -12.89 -8.79 0.73
CA GLY A 136 -13.50 -8.31 -0.51
C GLY A 136 -14.91 -8.85 -0.75
N LEU A 137 -15.63 -8.20 -1.66
CA LEU A 137 -16.91 -8.70 -2.16
C LEU A 137 -16.71 -9.98 -2.98
N SER A 138 -17.67 -10.91 -2.92
CA SER A 138 -17.57 -12.28 -3.45
C SER A 138 -17.37 -12.42 -4.96
N ASN A 139 -17.55 -11.33 -5.72
CA ASN A 139 -17.24 -11.30 -7.15
C ASN A 139 -16.03 -10.36 -7.39
N PRO A 140 -14.98 -10.81 -8.08
CA PRO A 140 -13.80 -9.97 -8.40
C PRO A 140 -14.15 -8.68 -9.15
N THR A 141 -15.31 -8.58 -9.81
CA THR A 141 -15.76 -7.34 -10.47
C THR A 141 -16.39 -6.33 -9.52
N ASN A 142 -16.72 -6.71 -8.28
CA ASN A 142 -17.35 -5.82 -7.31
C ASN A 142 -16.27 -5.19 -6.43
N PRO A 143 -15.97 -3.90 -6.60
CA PRO A 143 -14.91 -3.25 -5.85
C PRO A 143 -15.37 -2.92 -4.42
N GLY A 144 -14.45 -2.97 -3.46
CA GLY A 144 -14.67 -2.66 -2.05
C GLY A 144 -14.58 -3.87 -1.12
N LEU A 145 -14.93 -3.62 0.15
CA LEU A 145 -14.83 -4.57 1.26
C LEU A 145 -16.22 -4.82 1.87
N ILE A 146 -16.49 -6.08 2.23
CA ILE A 146 -17.61 -6.46 3.10
C ILE A 146 -17.30 -6.05 4.54
N VAL A 147 -16.04 -6.24 4.95
CA VAL A 147 -15.53 -5.90 6.27
C VAL A 147 -14.07 -5.49 6.13
N ALA A 148 -13.68 -4.44 6.85
CA ALA A 148 -12.28 -4.02 6.98
C ALA A 148 -11.68 -4.59 8.27
N ASP A 149 -10.40 -4.94 8.22
CA ASP A 149 -9.61 -5.34 9.37
C ASP A 149 -8.86 -4.13 9.94
N PRO A 150 -9.08 -3.74 11.21
CA PRO A 150 -8.42 -2.59 11.81
C PRO A 150 -6.90 -2.73 11.88
N SER A 151 -6.35 -3.96 11.88
CA SER A 151 -4.90 -4.18 11.84
C SER A 151 -4.25 -3.84 10.49
N MET A 152 -5.09 -3.59 9.47
CA MET A 152 -4.67 -3.29 8.11
C MET A 152 -5.16 -1.90 7.65
N VAL A 153 -5.42 -0.99 8.58
CA VAL A 153 -5.80 0.41 8.28
C VAL A 153 -4.61 1.33 8.54
N PHE A 154 -4.11 1.97 7.49
CA PHE A 154 -3.02 2.93 7.56
C PHE A 154 -3.44 4.22 6.89
N HIS A 155 -3.52 5.29 7.67
CA HIS A 155 -3.78 6.61 7.15
C HIS A 155 -2.49 7.25 6.69
N TYR A 156 -2.60 8.24 5.80
CA TYR A 156 -1.45 8.97 5.28
C TYR A 156 -0.49 9.49 6.37
N VAL A 157 -1.02 9.89 7.53
CA VAL A 157 -0.21 10.39 8.66
C VAL A 157 0.66 9.32 9.33
N ASP A 158 0.33 8.05 9.11
CA ASP A 158 1.06 6.90 9.66
C ASP A 158 2.24 6.48 8.77
N PHE A 159 2.36 7.07 7.58
CA PHE A 159 3.43 6.74 6.64
C PHE A 159 4.77 7.34 7.08
N VAL A 160 5.82 6.55 6.92
CA VAL A 160 7.22 6.97 7.13
C VAL A 160 7.86 7.41 5.81
N VAL A 161 8.77 8.38 5.91
CA VAL A 161 9.51 9.03 4.80
C VAL A 161 10.99 8.72 4.91
#